data_AF-C5IH56-F1
#
_entry.id   AF-C5IH56-F1
#
_cell.length_a   1.000
_cell.length_b   1.000
_cell.length_c   1.000
_cell.angle_alpha   90.00
_cell.angle_beta   90.00
_cell.angle_gamma   90.00
#
_symmetry.space_group_name_H-M   'P 1'
#
loop_
_entity.id
_entity.type
_entity.pdbx_description
1 polymer ?
#
loop_
_entity_poly.entity_id
_entity_poly.type
_entity_poly.pdbx_seq_one_letter_code
_entity_poly.pdbx_strand_id
1 'polypeptide(L)'
;SRRRCSAGEAAPSSSATADSEFDAKVFRKNLTRSANYNRKGFGHKEATLELMNREYTSDIIKKLKDNEYEYTWGNVTVKLAEAYGFCWGVERAVQIAYEARKQFPT
;
A
#
# COMPACT_ATOMS: atom_id res chain seq x y z
N SER A 1 -26.69 -14.04 8.94
CA SER A 1 -27.77 -13.10 8.55
C SER A 1 -27.13 -11.81 8.05
N ARG A 2 -27.18 -11.53 6.73
CA ARG A 2 -26.53 -10.36 6.11
C ARG A 2 -27.56 -9.24 6.02
N ARG A 3 -27.49 -8.25 6.93
CA ARG A 3 -28.44 -7.13 6.97
C ARG A 3 -28.21 -6.21 5.77
N ARG A 4 -29.26 -5.98 4.98
CA ARG A 4 -29.34 -4.95 3.94
C ARG A 4 -29.83 -3.67 4.61
N CYS A 5 -29.09 -2.58 4.50
CA CYS A 5 -29.57 -1.26 4.89
C CYS A 5 -30.53 -0.73 3.81
N SER A 6 -31.75 -0.38 4.21
CA SER A 6 -32.73 0.30 3.36
C SER A 6 -32.35 1.77 3.22
N ALA A 7 -32.16 2.24 1.99
CA ALA A 7 -32.00 3.65 1.70
C ALA A 7 -33.39 4.29 1.53
N GLY A 8 -33.68 5.32 2.33
CA GLY A 8 -34.82 6.19 2.14
C GLY A 8 -34.46 7.38 1.25
N GLU A 9 -35.33 7.68 0.28
CA GLU A 9 -35.43 8.94 -0.48
C GLU A 9 -36.03 10.04 0.42
N ALA A 10 -35.84 11.36 0.30
CA ALA A 10 -35.32 12.24 -0.75
C ALA A 10 -34.91 13.61 -0.15
N ALA A 11 -34.03 14.36 -0.82
CA ALA A 11 -34.13 15.82 -1.02
C ALA A 11 -33.11 16.28 -2.10
N PRO A 12 -33.53 16.97 -3.18
CA PRO A 12 -32.61 17.52 -4.18
C PRO A 12 -32.37 19.02 -3.95
N SER A 13 -31.13 19.49 -4.05
CA SER A 13 -30.75 20.81 -4.60
C SER A 13 -29.26 21.10 -4.37
N SER A 14 -28.47 21.12 -5.43
CA SER A 14 -27.53 22.21 -5.74
C SER A 14 -26.78 21.88 -7.04
N SER A 15 -27.21 22.56 -8.08
CA SER A 15 -26.51 22.91 -9.33
C SER A 15 -25.06 22.44 -9.49
N ALA A 16 -24.85 21.49 -10.40
CA ALA A 16 -23.64 21.38 -11.21
C ALA A 16 -24.06 21.38 -12.69
N THR A 17 -23.49 22.32 -13.44
CA THR A 17 -23.63 22.51 -14.88
C THR A 17 -23.36 21.22 -15.64
N ALA A 18 -24.02 21.02 -16.78
CA ALA A 18 -24.01 19.82 -17.62
C ALA A 18 -22.61 19.23 -17.88
N ASP A 19 -22.16 18.33 -17.01
CA ASP A 19 -21.21 17.29 -17.35
C ASP A 19 -22.04 16.11 -17.85
N SER A 20 -21.78 15.65 -19.07
CA SER A 20 -22.24 14.35 -19.56
C SER A 20 -22.15 13.33 -18.43
N GLU A 21 -23.24 12.63 -18.13
CA GLU A 21 -23.36 11.61 -17.09
C GLU A 21 -22.10 10.71 -17.05
N PHE A 22 -21.13 11.07 -16.21
CA PHE A 22 -19.82 10.42 -16.20
C PHE A 22 -19.97 9.08 -15.48
N ASP A 23 -20.06 8.00 -16.26
CA ASP A 23 -20.10 6.66 -15.69
C ASP A 23 -18.72 6.26 -15.14
N ALA A 24 -18.51 6.54 -13.85
CA ALA A 24 -17.30 6.18 -13.12
C ALA A 24 -17.03 4.66 -13.09
N LYS A 25 -18.04 3.80 -13.30
CA LYS A 25 -17.87 2.35 -13.36
C LYS A 25 -17.29 1.94 -14.71
N VAL A 26 -17.81 2.49 -15.81
CA VAL A 26 -17.28 2.28 -17.16
C VAL A 26 -15.87 2.85 -17.27
N PHE A 27 -15.62 4.06 -16.74
CA PHE A 27 -14.29 4.67 -16.70
C PHE A 27 -13.27 3.78 -15.97
N ARG A 28 -13.56 3.33 -14.74
CA ARG A 28 -12.66 2.46 -13.99
C ARG A 28 -12.40 1.13 -14.71
N LYS A 29 -13.41 0.56 -15.35
CA LYS A 29 -13.27 -0.68 -16.14
C LYS A 29 -12.35 -0.47 -17.35
N ASN A 30 -12.51 0.64 -18.06
CA ASN A 30 -11.66 0.97 -19.22
C ASN A 30 -10.23 1.28 -18.77
N LEU A 31 -10.05 2.06 -17.71
CA LEU A 31 -8.75 2.38 -17.13
C LEU A 31 -8.00 1.11 -16.73
N THR A 32 -8.63 0.22 -15.97
CA THR A 32 -7.99 -1.00 -15.45
C THR A 32 -7.58 -2.00 -16.52
N ARG A 33 -8.15 -1.89 -17.74
CA ARG A 33 -7.80 -2.71 -18.91
C ARG A 33 -6.87 -1.99 -19.89
N SER A 34 -6.65 -0.70 -19.72
CA SER A 34 -5.82 0.10 -20.63
C SER A 34 -4.34 -0.24 -20.48
N ALA A 35 -3.58 -0.04 -21.56
CA ALA A 35 -2.12 -0.26 -21.56
C ALA A 35 -1.38 0.71 -20.60
N ASN A 36 -1.96 1.87 -20.33
CA ASN A 36 -1.39 2.90 -19.46
C ASN A 36 -1.64 2.65 -17.96
N TYR A 37 -2.28 1.54 -17.60
CA TYR A 37 -2.53 1.17 -16.21
C TYR A 37 -1.67 -0.01 -15.79
N ASN A 38 -0.53 0.28 -15.17
CA ASN A 38 0.37 -0.75 -14.67
C ASN A 38 0.01 -1.18 -13.24
N ARG A 39 -0.60 -2.37 -13.12
CA ARG A 39 -0.93 -3.00 -11.82
C ARG A 39 0.06 -4.09 -11.41
N LYS A 40 0.92 -4.54 -12.32
CA LYS A 40 1.80 -5.72 -12.14
C LYS A 40 3.24 -5.34 -11.80
N GLY A 41 3.64 -4.10 -12.04
CA GLY A 41 5.03 -3.65 -11.93
C GLY A 41 5.79 -3.79 -13.25
N PHE A 42 7.12 -3.71 -13.19
CA PHE A 42 8.07 -3.72 -14.31
C PHE A 42 9.00 -4.95 -14.30
N GLY A 43 8.69 -5.97 -13.49
CA GLY A 43 9.39 -7.26 -13.56
C GLY A 43 10.66 -7.37 -12.73
N HIS A 44 10.95 -6.39 -11.85
CA HIS A 44 12.10 -6.43 -10.93
C HIS A 44 11.69 -6.71 -9.48
N LYS A 45 10.70 -7.60 -9.31
CA LYS A 45 10.07 -7.88 -8.01
C LYS A 45 11.07 -8.37 -6.99
N GLU A 46 11.78 -9.44 -7.31
CA GLU A 46 12.67 -10.14 -6.39
C GLU A 46 13.82 -9.24 -5.91
N ALA A 47 14.54 -8.63 -6.85
CA ALA A 47 15.61 -7.68 -6.54
C ALA A 47 15.14 -6.46 -5.74
N THR A 48 13.86 -6.07 -5.85
CA THR A 48 13.28 -4.98 -5.07
C THR A 48 12.92 -5.43 -3.66
N LEU A 49 12.35 -6.62 -3.51
CA LEU A 49 12.03 -7.20 -2.20
C LEU A 49 13.28 -7.48 -1.37
N GLU A 50 14.36 -7.96 -1.99
CA GLU A 50 15.66 -8.13 -1.30
C GLU A 50 16.20 -6.81 -0.76
N LEU A 51 16.14 -5.75 -1.58
CA LEU A 51 16.56 -4.42 -1.16
C LEU A 51 15.70 -3.91 -0.01
N MET A 52 14.37 -4.06 -0.10
CA MET A 52 13.44 -3.67 0.97
C MET A 52 13.71 -4.42 2.27
N ASN A 53 13.94 -5.74 2.20
CA ASN A 53 14.24 -6.56 3.37
C ASN A 53 15.55 -6.10 4.02
N ARG A 54 16.59 -5.84 3.24
CA ARG A 54 17.89 -5.38 3.77
C ARG A 54 17.77 -4.07 4.54
N GLU A 55 17.04 -3.08 4.00
CA GLU A 55 16.84 -1.80 4.68
C GLU A 55 16.00 -1.96 5.97
N TYR A 56 15.12 -2.96 6.02
CA TYR A 56 14.21 -3.17 7.16
C TYR A 56 14.79 -4.07 8.25
N THR A 57 15.66 -5.02 7.90
CA THR A 57 16.36 -5.89 8.85
C THR A 57 17.64 -5.23 9.34
N SER A 58 17.49 -4.17 10.14
CA SER A 58 18.61 -3.51 10.80
C SER A 58 19.14 -4.33 11.98
N ASP A 59 20.39 -4.09 12.37
CA ASP A 59 21.04 -4.76 13.51
C ASP A 59 20.24 -4.62 14.81
N ILE A 60 19.50 -3.52 14.95
CA ILE A 60 18.62 -3.29 16.11
C ILE A 60 17.44 -4.27 16.15
N ILE A 61 16.83 -4.58 15.00
CA ILE A 61 15.75 -5.58 14.93
C ILE A 61 16.29 -6.96 15.28
N LYS A 62 17.51 -7.29 14.84
CA LYS A 62 18.18 -8.53 15.22
C LYS A 62 18.41 -8.60 16.73
N LYS A 63 19.00 -7.55 17.32
CA LYS A 63 19.21 -7.46 18.78
C LYS A 63 17.90 -7.61 19.56
N LEU A 64 16.82 -6.96 19.11
CA LEU A 64 15.52 -7.08 19.77
C LEU A 64 14.99 -8.52 19.71
N LYS A 65 15.06 -9.20 18.55
CA LYS A 65 14.65 -10.61 18.44
C LYS A 65 15.42 -11.56 19.35
N ASP A 66 16.73 -11.33 19.47
CA ASP A 66 17.60 -12.17 20.31
C ASP A 66 17.34 -11.96 21.82
N ASN A 67 16.64 -10.87 22.20
CA ASN A 67 16.30 -10.51 23.58
C ASN A 67 14.78 -10.48 23.82
N GLU A 68 14.04 -11.45 23.28
CA GLU A 68 12.59 -11.59 23.51
C GLU A 68 11.77 -10.34 23.12
N TYR A 69 12.18 -9.66 22.05
CA TYR A 69 11.58 -8.42 21.54
C TYR A 69 11.74 -7.20 22.44
N GLU A 70 12.60 -7.23 23.44
CA GLU A 70 12.85 -6.10 24.35
C GLU A 70 14.35 -5.85 24.55
N TYR A 71 14.78 -4.59 24.49
CA TYR A 71 16.17 -4.26 24.75
C TYR A 71 16.30 -2.86 25.36
N THR A 72 17.23 -2.71 26.32
CA THR A 72 17.49 -1.45 27.01
C THR A 72 18.87 -0.90 26.67
N TRP A 73 18.92 0.31 26.12
CA TRP A 73 20.14 1.10 25.94
C TRP A 73 20.20 2.24 26.96
N GLY A 74 21.03 2.08 27.99
CA GLY A 74 21.16 3.06 29.06
C GLY A 74 19.84 3.22 29.81
N ASN A 75 19.18 4.37 29.65
CA ASN A 75 17.89 4.69 30.26
C ASN A 75 16.69 4.54 29.31
N VAL A 76 16.88 4.02 28.09
CA VAL A 76 15.81 3.84 27.10
C VAL A 76 15.56 2.36 26.87
N THR A 77 14.33 1.91 27.11
CA THR A 77 13.87 0.56 26.79
C THR A 77 13.01 0.58 25.53
N VAL A 78 13.35 -0.26 24.57
CA VAL A 78 12.62 -0.44 23.32
C VAL A 78 11.95 -1.81 23.34
N LYS A 79 10.67 -1.86 22.99
CA LYS A 79 9.90 -3.09 22.80
C LYS A 79 9.43 -3.18 21.35
N LEU A 80 9.73 -4.28 20.69
CA LEU A 80 9.26 -4.60 19.35
C LEU A 80 7.95 -5.38 19.45
N ALA A 81 6.95 -5.01 18.66
CA ALA A 81 5.75 -5.82 18.55
C ALA A 81 6.06 -7.17 17.89
N GLU A 82 5.44 -8.26 18.35
CA GLU A 82 5.59 -9.58 17.72
C GLU A 82 5.16 -9.56 16.25
N ALA A 83 4.08 -8.82 15.94
CA ALA A 83 3.64 -8.52 14.59
C ALA A 83 4.20 -7.17 14.14
N TYR A 84 5.43 -7.15 13.64
CA TYR A 84 6.07 -5.97 13.05
C TYR A 84 6.37 -6.18 11.56
N GLY A 85 6.40 -5.09 10.79
CA GLY A 85 6.65 -5.12 9.35
C GLY A 85 5.58 -4.41 8.54
N PHE A 86 5.74 -4.41 7.21
CA PHE A 86 4.75 -3.83 6.31
C PHE A 86 3.56 -4.77 6.09
N CYS A 87 2.37 -4.19 5.95
CA CYS A 87 1.22 -4.96 5.50
C CYS A 87 1.33 -5.26 4.00
N TRP A 88 0.55 -6.25 3.54
CA TRP A 88 0.58 -6.73 2.16
C TRP A 88 0.38 -5.63 1.11
N GLY A 89 -0.44 -4.62 1.42
CA GLY A 89 -0.68 -3.48 0.53
C GLY A 89 0.53 -2.55 0.40
N VAL A 90 1.21 -2.28 1.52
CA VAL A 90 2.39 -1.40 1.55
C VAL A 90 3.57 -2.05 0.85
N GLU A 91 3.82 -3.34 1.10
CA GLU A 91 4.90 -4.08 0.45
C GLU A 91 4.80 -4.00 -1.09
N ARG A 92 3.59 -4.23 -1.62
CA ARG A 92 3.32 -4.13 -3.06
C ARG A 92 3.49 -2.70 -3.60
N ALA A 93 3.06 -1.69 -2.85
CA ALA A 93 3.18 -0.30 -3.27
C ALA A 93 4.65 0.14 -3.35
N VAL A 94 5.44 -0.18 -2.33
CA VAL A 94 6.88 0.12 -2.29
C VAL A 94 7.58 -0.62 -3.43
N GLN A 95 7.26 -1.90 -3.66
CA GLN A 95 7.82 -2.68 -4.76
C GLN A 95 7.62 -1.96 -6.11
N ILE A 96 6.38 -1.58 -6.45
CA ILE A 96 6.08 -0.89 -7.72
C ILE A 96 6.82 0.44 -7.84
N ALA A 97 6.96 1.21 -6.74
CA ALA A 97 7.66 2.49 -6.74
C ALA A 97 9.16 2.32 -7.03
N TYR A 98 9.83 1.35 -6.40
CA TYR A 98 11.23 1.05 -6.67
C TYR A 98 11.48 0.54 -8.08
N GLU A 99 10.57 -0.30 -8.59
CA GLU A 99 10.62 -0.76 -9.99
C GLU A 99 10.44 0.40 -10.97
N ALA A 100 9.49 1.30 -10.71
CA ALA A 100 9.26 2.50 -11.54
C ALA A 100 10.50 3.40 -11.58
N ARG A 101 11.14 3.63 -10.43
CA ARG A 101 12.38 4.42 -10.35
C ARG A 101 13.51 3.82 -11.19
N LYS A 102 13.62 2.48 -11.24
CA LYS A 102 14.60 1.79 -12.08
C LYS A 102 14.23 1.85 -13.57
N GLN A 103 12.95 1.70 -13.88
CA GLN A 103 12.44 1.69 -15.25
C GLN A 103 12.52 3.07 -15.93
N PHE A 104 12.36 4.14 -15.15
CA PHE A 104 12.40 5.53 -15.62
C PHE A 104 13.49 6.32 -14.88
N PRO A 105 14.78 6.10 -15.20
CA PRO A 105 15.87 6.92 -14.68
C PRO A 105 15.70 8.37 -15.16
N THR A 106 16.05 9.32 -14.29
CA THR A 106 16.11 10.75 -14.63
C THR A 106 17.47 11.09 -15.22
#